data_AF-A0A4U0WMM9-F1
#
_entry.id   AF-A0A4U0WMM9-F1
#
_cell.length_a   1.000
_cell.length_b   1.000
_cell.length_c   1.000
_cell.angle_alpha   90.00
_cell.angle_beta   90.00
_cell.angle_gamma   90.00
#
_symmetry.space_group_name_H-M   'P 1'
#
loop_
_entity.id
_entity.type
_entity.pdbx_description
1 polymer ?
#
loop_
_entity_poly.entity_id
_entity_poly.type
_entity_poly.pdbx_seq_one_letter_code
_entity_poly.pdbx_strand_id
1 'polypeptide(L)'
;MSFRAYKGRLFLLGFNDVSVGTLSNWADRLLALMEDGDFIAAIRLATSYYVGSADKLTVGLPDDDDTRHDMVREKLLEMMAASLKYTFSRTPNSTPEDARSSQLKQLAVECFTACISMNELDFLFDDIYEWYEEGSSEDVFLETLEPHILDDEIKAVPPAVLKDLVSHYTLQNRGSRIEELICRLDTRTIDIDQISTLCKQHYLYDALIYVWNQALGDYVSPLIDLLSLVKTVGYDADSPGTGASVLVDSAMKMFPYLAYTLTGRVYPNGLELPVSDASKAKAELYGFIFSGKAIPWPQVGGYVFHTQADASPEPSFPYLRMILKFDTSSFMSMLNEAFEDSFLNGSQDQQSDDYSAFGESDRQVSRSSLTRQYIVSILLEVMSPEEFGPQDAIYLDMFVARNLPKFPQFILLSGSSLHRVLEGLCKYPSDEVADDCQLSVEYLLSIYHPSDLQSLVPLFAQAGFHRVLKSVYKGEKQYAKLLEACLDDKDDREAVFDCVGDCLRPSAGLTAKQTREVQAVIISHSRDLADIDTARTARILKAYAPGLLRQ
;
A
#
# COMPACT_ATOMS: atom_id res chain seq x y z
N MET A 1 74.92 2.34 -3.03
CA MET A 1 73.90 1.30 -2.79
C MET A 1 73.36 0.82 -4.13
N SER A 2 73.28 -0.50 -4.31
CA SER A 2 72.79 -1.11 -5.55
C SER A 2 71.50 -1.87 -5.24
N PHE A 3 70.47 -1.68 -6.07
CA PHE A 3 69.20 -2.39 -5.98
C PHE A 3 69.03 -3.30 -7.19
N ARG A 4 68.74 -4.58 -6.98
CA ARG A 4 68.49 -5.52 -8.06
C ARG A 4 67.39 -6.51 -7.68
N ALA A 5 66.42 -6.68 -8.56
CA ALA A 5 65.40 -7.73 -8.46
C ALA A 5 65.86 -8.97 -9.25
N TYR A 6 65.80 -10.16 -8.64
CA TYR A 6 66.10 -11.43 -9.31
C TYR A 6 65.22 -12.56 -8.75
N LYS A 7 64.49 -13.26 -9.63
CA LYS A 7 63.56 -14.36 -9.28
C LYS A 7 62.59 -14.04 -8.13
N GLY A 8 61.96 -12.86 -8.17
CA GLY A 8 60.99 -12.43 -7.15
C GLY A 8 61.60 -11.99 -5.81
N ARG A 9 62.94 -11.93 -5.70
CA ARG A 9 63.67 -11.42 -4.53
C ARG A 9 64.35 -10.10 -4.85
N LEU A 10 64.25 -9.16 -3.94
CA LEU A 10 64.88 -7.84 -3.98
C LEU A 10 66.18 -7.89 -3.19
N PHE A 11 67.29 -7.60 -3.85
CA PHE A 11 68.61 -7.52 -3.24
C PHE A 11 69.00 -6.05 -3.11
N LEU A 12 69.20 -5.60 -1.88
CA LEU A 12 69.67 -4.26 -1.56
C LEU A 12 71.08 -4.36 -0.99
N LEU A 13 72.06 -3.85 -1.73
CA LEU A 13 73.45 -3.81 -1.30
C LEU A 13 73.72 -2.47 -0.60
N GLY A 14 73.80 -2.51 0.73
CA GLY A 14 74.22 -1.43 1.59
C GLY A 14 75.75 -1.26 1.58
N PHE A 15 76.26 -0.29 2.35
CA PHE A 15 77.71 -0.07 2.44
C PHE A 15 78.43 -1.15 3.26
N ASN A 16 77.74 -1.78 4.22
CA ASN A 16 78.30 -2.78 5.13
C ASN A 16 77.52 -4.11 5.15
N ASP A 17 76.40 -4.20 4.43
CA ASP A 17 75.46 -5.31 4.51
C ASP A 17 74.74 -5.57 3.17
N VAL A 18 74.20 -6.78 3.04
CA VAL A 18 73.34 -7.19 1.93
C VAL A 18 72.00 -7.59 2.53
N SER A 19 70.95 -6.83 2.25
CA SER A 19 69.59 -7.17 2.64
C SER A 19 68.88 -7.86 1.48
N VAL A 20 68.21 -8.98 1.77
CA VAL A 20 67.39 -9.71 0.80
C VAL A 20 65.95 -9.63 1.29
N GLY A 21 65.07 -9.03 0.49
CA GLY A 21 63.63 -9.00 0.73
C GLY A 21 62.89 -9.81 -0.32
N THR A 22 61.83 -10.49 0.06
CA THR A 22 60.85 -11.06 -0.88
C THR A 22 59.57 -10.25 -0.79
N LEU A 23 58.88 -10.06 -1.92
CA LEU A 23 57.51 -9.56 -1.87
C LEU A 23 56.67 -10.61 -1.16
N SER A 24 55.95 -10.20 -0.11
CA SER A 24 55.12 -11.12 0.68
C SER A 24 54.06 -11.76 -0.20
N ASN A 25 53.90 -13.08 -0.07
CA ASN A 25 52.80 -13.79 -0.71
C ASN A 25 51.47 -13.28 -0.11
N TRP A 26 50.38 -13.34 -0.87
CA TRP A 26 49.06 -12.95 -0.39
C TRP A 26 48.68 -13.71 0.90
N ALA A 27 49.02 -15.00 0.97
CA ALA A 27 48.78 -15.83 2.16
C ALA A 27 49.63 -15.40 3.36
N ASP A 28 50.89 -15.01 3.16
CA ASP A 28 51.76 -14.53 4.24
C ASP A 28 51.27 -13.19 4.80
N ARG A 29 50.67 -12.35 3.94
CA ARG A 29 50.07 -11.08 4.35
C ARG A 29 48.80 -11.28 5.17
N LEU A 30 47.97 -12.26 4.83
CA LEU A 30 46.80 -12.63 5.62
C LEU A 30 47.21 -13.22 6.98
N LEU A 31 48.21 -14.11 6.99
CA LEU A 31 48.75 -14.70 8.22
C LEU A 31 49.36 -13.64 9.15
N ALA A 32 50.13 -12.69 8.62
CA ALA A 32 50.69 -11.60 9.41
C ALA A 32 49.61 -10.75 10.11
N LEU A 33 48.49 -10.46 9.42
CA LEU A 33 47.36 -9.74 10.02
C LEU A 33 46.64 -10.57 11.08
N MET A 34 46.53 -11.89 10.89
CA MET A 34 45.99 -12.78 11.91
C MET A 34 46.90 -12.90 13.14
N GLU A 35 48.22 -12.93 12.97
CA GLU A 35 49.21 -12.96 14.05
C GLU A 35 49.24 -11.65 14.86
N ASP A 36 49.06 -10.51 14.18
CA ASP A 36 48.92 -9.20 14.82
C ASP A 36 47.56 -9.03 15.55
N GLY A 37 46.62 -9.96 15.37
CA GLY A 37 45.31 -9.98 16.00
C GLY A 37 44.27 -9.06 15.33
N ASP A 38 44.56 -8.53 14.14
CA ASP A 38 43.64 -7.71 13.33
C ASP A 38 42.85 -8.58 12.36
N PHE A 39 41.95 -9.40 12.92
CA PHE A 39 41.11 -10.33 12.15
C PHE A 39 40.18 -9.63 11.17
N ILE A 40 39.70 -8.43 11.53
CA ILE A 40 38.77 -7.64 10.71
C ILE A 40 39.47 -7.18 9.43
N ALA A 41 40.68 -6.60 9.56
CA ALA A 41 41.46 -6.21 8.38
C ALA A 41 41.89 -7.43 7.54
N ALA A 42 42.15 -8.57 8.19
CA ALA A 42 42.51 -9.81 7.50
C ALA A 42 41.35 -10.34 6.64
N ILE A 43 40.13 -10.42 7.18
CA ILE A 43 38.93 -10.85 6.44
C ILE A 43 38.63 -9.86 5.32
N ARG A 44 38.63 -8.54 5.59
CA ARG A 44 38.39 -7.52 4.55
C ARG A 44 39.38 -7.63 3.40
N LEU A 45 40.66 -7.82 3.71
CA LEU A 45 41.71 -7.98 2.70
C LEU A 45 41.51 -9.27 1.88
N ALA A 46 41.17 -10.37 2.53
CA ALA A 46 40.86 -11.63 1.85
C ALA A 46 39.62 -11.52 0.95
N THR A 47 38.55 -10.86 1.41
CA THR A 47 37.36 -10.56 0.59
C THR A 47 37.72 -9.69 -0.61
N SER A 48 38.61 -8.70 -0.44
CA SER A 48 39.09 -7.87 -1.56
C SER A 48 39.91 -8.67 -2.59
N TYR A 49 40.62 -9.72 -2.15
CA TYR A 49 41.32 -10.65 -3.04
C TYR A 49 40.35 -11.56 -3.77
N TYR A 50 39.26 -11.97 -3.12
CA TYR A 50 38.20 -12.74 -3.76
C TYR A 50 37.54 -11.93 -4.89
N VAL A 51 36.99 -10.75 -4.56
CA VAL A 51 36.26 -9.88 -5.50
C VAL A 51 37.16 -9.30 -6.62
N GLY A 52 38.49 -9.32 -6.45
CA GLY A 52 39.43 -8.77 -7.44
C GLY A 52 39.57 -7.24 -7.39
N SER A 53 39.05 -6.61 -6.34
CA SER A 53 39.15 -5.16 -6.09
C SER A 53 40.50 -4.74 -5.48
N ALA A 54 41.36 -5.72 -5.16
CA ALA A 54 42.70 -5.45 -4.64
C ALA A 54 43.64 -4.93 -5.72
N ASP A 55 44.61 -4.11 -5.30
CA ASP A 55 45.67 -3.58 -6.16
C ASP A 55 46.37 -4.71 -6.94
N LYS A 56 46.59 -4.52 -8.25
CA LYS A 56 47.10 -5.51 -9.25
C LYS A 56 48.50 -6.11 -8.98
N LEU A 57 49.03 -5.95 -7.78
CA LEU A 57 50.36 -6.35 -7.35
C LEU A 57 50.30 -7.42 -6.24
N THR A 58 49.37 -8.37 -6.36
CA THR A 58 49.31 -9.54 -5.47
C THR A 58 50.23 -10.64 -6.00
N VAL A 59 51.32 -10.89 -5.29
CA VAL A 59 52.24 -11.97 -5.64
C VAL A 59 51.61 -13.30 -5.22
N GLY A 60 51.35 -14.18 -6.19
CA GLY A 60 50.90 -15.56 -5.95
C GLY A 60 49.40 -15.82 -6.08
N LEU A 61 48.59 -14.83 -6.47
CA LEU A 61 47.20 -15.06 -6.90
C LEU A 61 47.16 -15.19 -8.44
N PRO A 62 46.41 -16.15 -8.99
CA PRO A 62 46.13 -16.19 -10.41
C PRO A 62 45.37 -14.94 -10.88
N ASP A 63 45.64 -14.51 -12.12
CA ASP A 63 44.85 -13.45 -12.80
C ASP A 63 43.45 -13.96 -13.21
N ASP A 64 43.29 -15.28 -13.28
CA ASP A 64 42.03 -15.97 -13.61
C ASP A 64 41.11 -16.04 -12.38
N ASP A 65 39.88 -15.56 -12.54
CA ASP A 65 38.93 -15.39 -11.44
C ASP A 65 38.52 -16.73 -10.81
N ASP A 66 38.28 -17.78 -11.61
CA ASP A 66 37.84 -19.09 -11.12
C ASP A 66 38.90 -19.73 -10.21
N THR A 67 40.15 -19.80 -10.69
CA THR A 67 41.26 -20.35 -9.90
C THR A 67 41.62 -19.49 -8.68
N ARG A 68 41.40 -18.17 -8.75
CA ARG A 68 41.55 -17.27 -7.60
C ARG A 68 40.47 -17.52 -6.56
N HIS A 69 39.21 -17.65 -6.97
CA HIS A 69 38.09 -17.94 -6.08
C HIS A 69 38.28 -19.27 -5.36
N ASP A 70 38.69 -20.33 -6.06
CA ASP A 70 38.95 -21.64 -5.45
C ASP A 70 40.05 -21.58 -4.36
N MET A 71 41.14 -20.87 -4.62
CA MET A 71 42.26 -20.75 -3.67
C MET A 71 41.96 -19.87 -2.46
N VAL A 72 41.17 -18.80 -2.65
CA VAL A 72 40.88 -17.83 -1.58
C VAL A 72 39.68 -18.28 -0.73
N ARG A 73 38.69 -18.96 -1.32
CA ARG A 73 37.46 -19.40 -0.63
C ARG A 73 37.74 -20.25 0.60
N GLU A 74 38.51 -21.33 0.47
CA GLU A 74 38.83 -22.24 1.58
C GLU A 74 39.54 -21.49 2.72
N LYS A 75 40.52 -20.65 2.38
CA LYS A 75 41.25 -19.86 3.38
C LYS A 75 40.37 -18.80 4.04
N LEU A 76 39.47 -18.17 3.30
CA LEU A 76 38.57 -17.16 3.84
C LEU A 76 37.60 -17.78 4.86
N LEU A 77 37.03 -18.95 4.56
CA LEU A 77 36.19 -19.71 5.49
C LEU A 77 36.96 -20.11 6.76
N GLU A 78 38.19 -20.64 6.62
CA GLU A 78 39.05 -20.97 7.76
C GLU A 78 39.40 -19.75 8.61
N MET A 79 39.71 -18.62 7.98
CA MET A 79 40.02 -17.36 8.66
C MET A 79 38.82 -16.83 9.45
N MET A 80 37.62 -16.86 8.85
CA MET A 80 36.39 -16.49 9.54
C MET A 80 36.13 -17.41 10.74
N ALA A 81 36.19 -18.72 10.56
CA ALA A 81 35.99 -19.68 11.64
C ALA A 81 37.01 -19.51 12.78
N ALA A 82 38.29 -19.34 12.45
CA ALA A 82 39.35 -19.13 13.43
C ALA A 82 39.16 -17.80 14.18
N SER A 83 38.80 -16.72 13.47
CA SER A 83 38.57 -15.40 14.07
C SER A 83 37.39 -15.41 15.05
N LEU A 84 36.26 -16.01 14.66
CA LEU A 84 35.04 -16.13 15.49
C LEU A 84 35.33 -16.96 16.74
N LYS A 85 35.93 -18.14 16.60
CA LYS A 85 36.33 -18.99 17.73
C LYS A 85 37.31 -18.26 18.67
N TYR A 86 38.25 -17.50 18.13
CA TYR A 86 39.17 -16.71 18.94
C TYR A 86 38.46 -15.58 19.70
N THR A 87 37.56 -14.83 19.06
CA THR A 87 36.82 -13.74 19.71
C THR A 87 35.84 -14.23 20.77
N PHE A 88 35.18 -15.37 20.55
CA PHE A 88 34.24 -15.96 21.52
C PHE A 88 34.94 -16.69 22.67
N SER A 89 36.10 -17.33 22.43
CA SER A 89 36.89 -17.97 23.51
C SER A 89 37.60 -16.98 24.43
N ARG A 90 37.69 -15.71 24.06
CA ARG A 90 38.33 -14.66 24.86
C ARG A 90 37.41 -14.25 26.02
N THR A 91 37.86 -14.54 27.24
CA THR A 91 37.13 -14.32 28.50
C THR A 91 36.88 -12.81 28.77
N PRO A 92 35.72 -12.42 29.32
CA PRO A 92 35.26 -11.01 29.47
C PRO A 92 36.11 -10.09 30.36
N ASN A 93 37.20 -10.58 30.97
CA ASN A 93 37.96 -9.83 31.99
C ASN A 93 39.05 -8.89 31.43
N SER A 94 39.21 -8.74 30.10
CA SER A 94 40.37 -8.03 29.53
C SER A 94 40.03 -6.89 28.55
N THR A 95 38.76 -6.67 28.22
CA THR A 95 38.31 -5.62 27.28
C THR A 95 37.03 -4.98 27.80
N PRO A 96 36.85 -3.65 27.67
CA PRO A 96 35.58 -2.99 27.97
C PRO A 96 34.45 -3.64 27.15
N GLU A 97 33.28 -3.87 27.75
CA GLU A 97 32.15 -4.54 27.08
C GLU A 97 31.74 -3.82 25.78
N ASP A 98 31.80 -2.49 25.77
CA ASP A 98 31.52 -1.65 24.59
C ASP A 98 32.51 -1.87 23.42
N ALA A 99 33.77 -2.16 23.73
CA ALA A 99 34.78 -2.43 22.71
C ALA A 99 34.60 -3.83 22.11
N ARG A 100 34.19 -4.81 22.94
CA ARG A 100 33.89 -6.18 22.49
C ARG A 100 32.64 -6.22 21.61
N SER A 101 31.56 -5.54 22.01
CA SER A 101 30.33 -5.48 21.21
C SER A 101 30.58 -4.79 19.86
N SER A 102 31.38 -3.72 19.84
CA SER A 102 31.78 -3.04 18.60
C SER A 102 32.64 -3.94 17.70
N GLN A 103 33.56 -4.73 18.28
CA GLN A 103 34.39 -5.67 17.54
C GLN A 103 33.55 -6.82 16.95
N LEU A 104 32.58 -7.35 17.70
CA LEU A 104 31.65 -8.38 17.21
C LEU A 104 30.79 -7.84 16.08
N LYS A 105 30.25 -6.62 16.21
CA LYS A 105 29.49 -5.95 15.13
C LYS A 105 30.31 -5.80 13.85
N GLN A 106 31.54 -5.30 13.97
CA GLN A 106 32.41 -5.14 12.79
C GLN A 106 32.79 -6.49 12.17
N LEU A 107 33.06 -7.50 12.99
CA LEU A 107 33.39 -8.83 12.51
C LEU A 107 32.19 -9.48 11.80
N ALA A 108 30.97 -9.33 12.36
CA ALA A 108 29.74 -9.76 11.69
C ALA A 108 29.64 -9.12 10.29
N VAL A 109 29.76 -7.79 10.18
CA VAL A 109 29.67 -7.08 8.89
C VAL A 109 30.67 -7.61 7.86
N GLU A 110 31.92 -7.83 8.24
CA GLU A 110 32.92 -8.39 7.31
C GLU A 110 32.62 -9.84 6.93
N CYS A 111 32.11 -10.66 7.86
CA CYS A 111 31.67 -12.02 7.59
C CYS A 111 30.47 -12.06 6.64
N PHE A 112 29.46 -11.22 6.84
CA PHE A 112 28.32 -11.08 5.92
C PHE A 112 28.80 -10.68 4.52
N THR A 113 29.64 -9.65 4.43
CA THR A 113 30.21 -9.18 3.14
C THR A 113 30.98 -10.29 2.43
N ALA A 114 31.79 -11.06 3.17
CA ALA A 114 32.54 -12.20 2.65
C ALA A 114 31.62 -13.33 2.16
N CYS A 115 30.66 -13.77 2.99
CA CYS A 115 29.76 -14.86 2.65
C CYS A 115 28.83 -14.52 1.48
N ILE A 116 28.31 -13.29 1.42
CA ILE A 116 27.48 -12.81 0.29
C ILE A 116 28.33 -12.79 -0.99
N SER A 117 29.56 -12.28 -0.93
CA SER A 117 30.46 -12.25 -2.09
C SER A 117 30.80 -13.65 -2.62
N MET A 118 30.96 -14.63 -1.72
CA MET A 118 31.25 -16.02 -2.09
C MET A 118 30.01 -16.85 -2.41
N ASN A 119 28.79 -16.32 -2.18
CA ASN A 119 27.53 -17.05 -2.24
C ASN A 119 27.49 -18.29 -1.31
N GLU A 120 28.09 -18.19 -0.12
CA GLU A 120 28.15 -19.24 0.91
C GLU A 120 27.19 -18.93 2.07
N LEU A 121 25.89 -18.89 1.78
CA LEU A 121 24.87 -18.61 2.80
C LEU A 121 24.69 -19.78 3.78
N ASP A 122 24.94 -21.02 3.36
CA ASP A 122 24.87 -22.20 4.24
C ASP A 122 25.87 -22.06 5.40
N PHE A 123 27.13 -21.70 5.12
CA PHE A 123 28.14 -21.44 6.16
C PHE A 123 27.75 -20.26 7.08
N LEU A 124 27.09 -19.23 6.53
CA LEU A 124 26.64 -18.07 7.30
C LEU A 124 25.57 -18.44 8.33
N PHE A 125 24.61 -19.30 7.94
CA PHE A 125 23.50 -19.66 8.82
C PHE A 125 23.73 -20.92 9.65
N ASP A 126 24.56 -21.86 9.20
CA ASP A 126 24.83 -23.09 9.94
C ASP A 126 25.98 -22.88 10.95
N ASP A 127 27.13 -22.36 10.50
CA ASP A 127 28.32 -22.23 11.37
C ASP A 127 28.39 -20.87 12.07
N ILE A 128 28.29 -19.77 11.31
CA ILE A 128 28.48 -18.43 11.89
C ILE A 128 27.36 -18.12 12.89
N TYR A 129 26.10 -18.36 12.52
CA TYR A 129 24.96 -18.14 13.42
C TYR A 129 25.08 -18.95 14.71
N GLU A 130 25.44 -20.25 14.64
CA GLU A 130 25.63 -21.10 15.81
C GLU A 130 26.66 -20.51 16.78
N TRP A 131 27.77 -19.96 16.29
CA TRP A 131 28.77 -19.31 17.16
C TRP A 131 28.26 -18.01 17.81
N TYR A 132 27.39 -17.24 17.15
CA TYR A 132 26.76 -16.07 17.75
C TYR A 132 25.69 -16.45 18.78
N GLU A 133 24.95 -17.53 18.55
CA GLU A 133 23.98 -18.12 19.49
C GLU A 133 24.69 -18.66 20.74
N GLU A 134 25.73 -19.49 20.58
CA GLU A 134 26.57 -19.97 21.68
C GLU A 134 27.20 -18.82 22.49
N GLY A 135 27.51 -17.71 21.82
CA GLY A 135 28.07 -16.49 22.39
C GLY A 135 27.06 -15.56 23.06
N SER A 136 25.77 -15.91 23.10
CA SER A 136 24.66 -15.06 23.59
C SER A 136 24.69 -13.64 22.99
N SER A 137 25.04 -13.54 21.70
CA SER A 137 25.16 -12.29 20.95
C SER A 137 24.35 -12.34 19.66
N GLU A 138 23.25 -13.11 19.64
CA GLU A 138 22.32 -13.25 18.51
C GLU A 138 21.81 -11.90 17.99
N ASP A 139 21.54 -10.94 18.89
CA ASP A 139 21.11 -9.58 18.55
C ASP A 139 22.05 -8.90 17.54
N VAL A 140 23.36 -9.08 17.69
CA VAL A 140 24.37 -8.47 16.80
C VAL A 140 24.29 -9.07 15.39
N PHE A 141 24.07 -10.38 15.30
CA PHE A 141 23.90 -11.05 14.02
C PHE A 141 22.59 -10.61 13.35
N LEU A 142 21.50 -10.55 14.10
CA LEU A 142 20.17 -10.18 13.59
C LEU A 142 20.08 -8.70 13.18
N GLU A 143 20.76 -7.79 13.89
CA GLU A 143 20.90 -6.38 13.49
C GLU A 143 21.75 -6.23 12.23
N THR A 144 22.77 -7.08 12.05
CA THR A 144 23.63 -7.06 10.85
C THR A 144 22.93 -7.67 9.64
N LEU A 145 22.07 -8.67 9.85
CA LEU A 145 21.26 -9.30 8.80
C LEU A 145 20.22 -8.35 8.19
N GLU A 146 19.66 -7.44 8.99
CA GLU A 146 18.60 -6.50 8.58
C GLU A 146 18.87 -5.75 7.26
N PRO A 147 19.98 -4.98 7.10
CA PRO A 147 20.25 -4.24 5.86
C PRO A 147 20.36 -5.15 4.63
N HIS A 148 20.98 -6.33 4.78
CA HIS A 148 21.18 -7.26 3.67
C HIS A 148 19.87 -7.88 3.16
N ILE A 149 18.85 -8.02 4.02
CA ILE A 149 17.49 -8.42 3.59
C ILE A 149 16.81 -7.26 2.84
N LEU A 150 16.96 -6.03 3.33
CA LEU A 150 16.30 -4.86 2.73
C LEU A 150 16.87 -4.45 1.37
N ASP A 151 18.17 -4.66 1.19
CA ASP A 151 18.88 -4.43 -0.07
C ASP A 151 18.69 -5.59 -1.07
N ASP A 152 17.80 -6.56 -0.76
CA ASP A 152 17.48 -7.75 -1.56
C ASP A 152 18.70 -8.66 -1.84
N GLU A 153 19.78 -8.55 -1.05
CA GLU A 153 20.99 -9.40 -1.15
C GLU A 153 20.74 -10.79 -0.56
N ILE A 154 19.98 -10.87 0.55
CA ILE A 154 19.58 -12.12 1.19
C ILE A 154 18.06 -12.28 1.08
N LYS A 155 17.63 -13.28 0.30
CA LYS A 155 16.20 -13.60 0.09
C LYS A 155 15.74 -14.86 0.82
N ALA A 156 16.66 -15.72 1.23
CA ALA A 156 16.38 -16.98 1.88
C ALA A 156 17.00 -16.98 3.28
N VAL A 157 16.18 -17.22 4.30
CA VAL A 157 16.61 -17.32 5.69
C VAL A 157 16.05 -18.62 6.28
N PRO A 158 16.86 -19.43 6.99
CA PRO A 158 16.37 -20.65 7.62
C PRO A 158 15.28 -20.39 8.68
N PRO A 159 14.32 -21.32 8.87
CA PRO A 159 13.22 -21.14 9.83
C PRO A 159 13.66 -20.83 11.27
N ALA A 160 14.75 -21.43 11.73
CA ALA A 160 15.28 -21.20 13.08
C ALA A 160 15.70 -19.73 13.26
N VAL A 161 16.50 -19.21 12.33
CA VAL A 161 16.97 -17.82 12.33
C VAL A 161 15.80 -16.85 12.17
N LEU A 162 14.81 -17.17 11.32
CA LEU A 162 13.63 -16.33 11.14
C LEU A 162 12.78 -16.24 12.42
N LYS A 163 12.63 -17.32 13.17
CA LYS A 163 11.92 -17.33 14.45
C LYS A 163 12.61 -16.42 15.47
N ASP A 164 13.93 -16.49 15.56
CA ASP A 164 14.72 -15.68 16.49
C ASP A 164 14.71 -14.21 16.06
N LEU A 165 14.76 -13.95 14.75
CA LEU A 165 14.54 -12.61 14.17
C LEU A 165 13.18 -12.03 14.59
N VAL A 166 12.08 -12.78 14.42
CA VAL A 166 10.76 -12.31 14.84
C VAL A 166 10.70 -12.05 16.34
N SER A 167 11.27 -12.94 17.14
CA SER A 167 11.30 -12.80 18.61
C SER A 167 12.10 -11.57 19.05
N HIS A 168 13.26 -11.32 18.44
CA HIS A 168 14.11 -10.18 18.75
C HIS A 168 13.43 -8.83 18.43
N TYR A 169 12.89 -8.67 17.21
CA TYR A 169 12.28 -7.39 16.80
C TYR A 169 10.94 -7.12 17.51
N THR A 170 10.19 -8.16 17.88
CA THR A 170 8.95 -8.01 18.65
C THR A 170 9.24 -7.59 20.10
N LEU A 171 10.29 -8.12 20.74
CA LEU A 171 10.74 -7.67 22.06
C LEU A 171 11.18 -6.20 22.07
N GLN A 172 11.75 -5.71 20.97
CA GLN A 172 12.16 -4.31 20.81
C GLN A 172 11.01 -3.35 20.43
N ASN A 173 9.75 -3.83 20.34
CA ASN A 173 8.60 -3.07 19.83
C ASN A 173 8.79 -2.55 18.38
N ARG A 174 9.55 -3.26 17.55
CA ARG A 174 9.80 -2.92 16.13
C ARG A 174 9.01 -3.82 15.18
N GLY A 175 7.71 -3.98 15.46
CA GLY A 175 6.80 -4.84 14.69
C GLY A 175 6.70 -4.48 13.19
N SER A 176 6.60 -3.19 12.87
CA SER A 176 6.55 -2.74 11.47
C SER A 176 7.80 -3.09 10.68
N ARG A 177 8.96 -3.09 11.34
CA ARG A 177 10.23 -3.40 10.69
C ARG A 177 10.34 -4.88 10.34
N ILE A 178 9.93 -5.76 11.25
CA ILE A 178 9.93 -7.20 10.96
C ILE A 178 8.88 -7.56 9.90
N GLU A 179 7.73 -6.87 9.86
CA GLU A 179 6.77 -7.04 8.76
C GLU A 179 7.42 -6.72 7.40
N GLU A 180 8.14 -5.60 7.31
CA GLU A 180 8.86 -5.21 6.10
C GLU A 180 9.91 -6.26 5.69
N LEU A 181 10.71 -6.76 6.65
CA LEU A 181 11.72 -7.79 6.39
C LEU A 181 11.10 -9.09 5.86
N ILE A 182 10.04 -9.59 6.51
CA ILE A 182 9.37 -10.82 6.07
C ILE A 182 8.79 -10.67 4.65
N CYS A 183 8.27 -9.48 4.32
CA CYS A 183 7.73 -9.18 2.99
C CYS A 183 8.79 -9.12 1.87
N ARG A 184 10.09 -9.14 2.20
CA ARG A 184 11.21 -9.20 1.25
C ARG A 184 11.77 -10.60 1.05
N LEU A 185 11.47 -11.52 1.96
CA LEU A 185 11.96 -12.89 1.91
C LEU A 185 11.18 -13.73 0.89
N ASP A 186 11.86 -14.73 0.34
CA ASP A 186 11.26 -15.78 -0.46
C ASP A 186 10.43 -16.69 0.45
N THR A 187 9.15 -16.82 0.14
CA THR A 187 8.22 -17.61 0.92
C THR A 187 8.47 -19.11 0.85
N ARG A 188 9.31 -19.58 -0.08
CA ARG A 188 9.64 -21.01 -0.23
C ARG A 188 10.47 -21.57 0.91
N THR A 189 11.21 -20.72 1.63
CA THR A 189 12.08 -21.14 2.74
C THR A 189 11.45 -20.97 4.11
N ILE A 190 10.23 -20.44 4.16
CA ILE A 190 9.53 -20.09 5.40
C ILE A 190 8.68 -21.27 5.89
N ASP A 191 8.77 -21.58 7.18
CA ASP A 191 7.81 -22.45 7.86
C ASP A 191 6.50 -21.69 8.08
N ILE A 192 5.49 -22.00 7.25
CA ILE A 192 4.22 -21.27 7.19
C ILE A 192 3.42 -21.43 8.50
N ASP A 193 3.47 -22.59 9.14
CA ASP A 193 2.70 -22.84 10.36
C ASP A 193 3.30 -22.06 11.54
N GLN A 194 4.63 -22.07 11.65
CA GLN A 194 5.34 -21.32 12.68
C GLN A 194 5.19 -19.81 12.50
N ILE A 195 5.44 -19.29 11.28
CA ILE A 195 5.35 -17.85 11.04
C ILE A 195 3.92 -17.35 11.21
N SER A 196 2.91 -18.12 10.81
CA SER A 196 1.51 -17.74 11.00
C SER A 196 1.15 -17.63 12.48
N THR A 197 1.68 -18.53 13.30
CA THR A 197 1.48 -18.50 14.76
C THR A 197 2.13 -17.26 15.38
N LEU A 198 3.38 -16.97 15.01
CA LEU A 198 4.10 -15.80 15.52
C LEU A 198 3.46 -14.47 15.06
N CYS A 199 3.10 -14.37 13.79
CA CYS A 199 2.45 -13.18 13.25
C CYS A 199 1.11 -12.90 13.95
N LYS A 200 0.29 -13.92 14.22
CA LYS A 200 -0.97 -13.76 14.96
C LYS A 200 -0.74 -13.35 16.42
N GLN A 201 0.28 -13.91 17.08
CA GLN A 201 0.63 -13.56 18.47
C GLN A 201 1.10 -12.11 18.62
N HIS A 202 1.79 -11.58 17.61
CA HIS A 202 2.39 -10.25 17.64
C HIS A 202 1.67 -9.21 16.76
N TYR A 203 0.48 -9.53 16.25
CA TYR A 203 -0.34 -8.66 15.38
C TYR A 203 0.37 -8.21 14.08
N LEU A 204 1.25 -9.05 13.52
CA LEU A 204 2.02 -8.79 12.29
C LEU A 204 1.24 -9.21 11.03
N TYR A 205 0.10 -8.57 10.78
CA TYR A 205 -0.83 -8.96 9.72
C TYR A 205 -0.32 -8.71 8.29
N ASP A 206 0.58 -7.75 8.06
CA ASP A 206 1.11 -7.51 6.71
C ASP A 206 1.97 -8.68 6.24
N ALA A 207 2.84 -9.15 7.14
CA ALA A 207 3.64 -10.36 6.92
C ALA A 207 2.76 -11.60 6.80
N LEU A 208 1.74 -11.75 7.64
CA LEU A 208 0.80 -12.87 7.58
C LEU A 208 0.13 -12.95 6.20
N ILE A 209 -0.44 -11.84 5.74
CA ILE A 209 -1.14 -11.75 4.45
C ILE A 209 -0.16 -12.06 3.30
N TYR A 210 1.05 -11.48 3.34
CA TYR A 210 2.07 -11.71 2.31
C TYR A 210 2.43 -13.20 2.21
N VAL A 211 2.74 -13.85 3.33
CA VAL A 211 3.12 -15.27 3.35
C VAL A 211 1.98 -16.15 2.84
N TRP A 212 0.74 -15.92 3.26
CA TRP A 212 -0.39 -16.74 2.82
C TRP A 212 -0.66 -16.59 1.32
N ASN A 213 -0.62 -15.36 0.81
CA ASN A 213 -0.88 -15.09 -0.60
C ASN A 213 0.22 -15.66 -1.49
N GLN A 214 1.49 -15.44 -1.15
CA GLN A 214 2.62 -15.85 -1.99
C GLN A 214 3.01 -17.32 -1.81
N ALA A 215 2.90 -17.89 -0.61
CA ALA A 215 3.27 -19.27 -0.35
C ALA A 215 2.15 -20.28 -0.66
N LEU A 216 0.91 -19.97 -0.24
CA LEU A 216 -0.23 -20.88 -0.36
C LEU A 216 -1.18 -20.53 -1.50
N GLY A 217 -1.15 -19.29 -1.99
CA GLY A 217 -2.13 -18.81 -2.96
C GLY A 217 -3.55 -18.82 -2.41
N ASP A 218 -3.71 -18.63 -1.09
CA ASP A 218 -4.99 -18.50 -0.38
C ASP A 218 -5.20 -17.05 0.06
N TYR A 219 -6.13 -16.39 -0.63
CA TYR A 219 -6.43 -14.97 -0.44
C TYR A 219 -7.59 -14.73 0.54
N VAL A 220 -8.40 -15.75 0.83
CA VAL A 220 -9.61 -15.58 1.64
C VAL A 220 -9.33 -15.85 3.12
N SER A 221 -8.44 -16.77 3.45
CA SER A 221 -8.11 -17.04 4.85
C SER A 221 -7.50 -15.84 5.59
N PRO A 222 -6.58 -15.05 5.00
CA PRO A 222 -6.13 -13.81 5.64
C PRO A 222 -7.26 -12.79 5.85
N LEU A 223 -8.24 -12.73 4.93
CA LEU A 223 -9.44 -11.91 5.09
C LEU A 223 -10.30 -12.41 6.26
N ILE A 224 -10.47 -13.74 6.42
CA ILE A 224 -11.20 -14.33 7.56
C ILE A 224 -10.50 -13.99 8.87
N ASP A 225 -9.17 -14.04 8.93
CA ASP A 225 -8.42 -13.65 10.12
C ASP A 225 -8.63 -12.16 10.46
N LEU A 226 -8.64 -11.26 9.48
CA LEU A 226 -8.95 -9.84 9.69
C LEU A 226 -10.42 -9.62 10.12
N LEU A 227 -11.37 -10.36 9.56
CA LEU A 227 -12.77 -10.33 9.99
C LEU A 227 -12.93 -10.86 11.42
N SER A 228 -12.11 -11.82 11.84
CA SER A 228 -12.10 -12.28 13.24
C SER A 228 -11.70 -11.16 14.19
N LEU A 229 -10.75 -10.30 13.80
CA LEU A 229 -10.37 -9.10 14.56
C LEU A 229 -11.53 -8.11 14.65
N VAL A 230 -12.22 -7.84 13.54
CA VAL A 230 -13.43 -6.99 13.53
C VAL A 230 -14.46 -7.51 14.54
N LYS A 231 -14.66 -8.84 14.60
CA LYS A 231 -15.56 -9.45 15.59
C LYS A 231 -15.11 -9.16 17.02
N THR A 232 -13.81 -9.30 17.32
CA THR A 232 -13.26 -9.03 18.65
C THR A 232 -13.38 -7.56 19.06
N VAL A 233 -13.11 -6.63 18.14
CA VAL A 233 -13.26 -5.19 18.37
C VAL A 233 -14.71 -4.84 18.69
N GLY A 234 -15.67 -5.43 17.98
CA GLY A 234 -17.10 -5.23 18.24
C GLY A 234 -17.56 -5.67 19.62
N TYR A 235 -16.92 -6.69 20.22
CA TYR A 235 -17.18 -7.09 21.61
C TYR A 235 -16.48 -6.18 22.63
N ASP A 236 -15.26 -5.72 22.35
CA ASP A 236 -14.47 -4.87 23.26
C ASP A 236 -14.90 -3.40 23.23
N ALA A 237 -15.75 -2.96 22.29
CA ALA A 237 -16.35 -1.63 22.32
C ALA A 237 -17.15 -1.36 23.61
N ASP A 238 -17.65 -2.41 24.28
CA ASP A 238 -18.32 -2.36 25.59
C ASP A 238 -17.34 -2.38 26.79
N SER A 239 -16.03 -2.49 26.57
CA SER A 239 -14.97 -2.41 27.61
C SER A 239 -13.70 -1.71 27.09
N PRO A 240 -13.54 -0.40 27.34
CA PRO A 240 -12.39 0.35 26.82
C PRO A 240 -11.08 -0.06 27.51
N GLY A 241 -10.32 -0.94 26.86
CA GLY A 241 -8.94 -1.28 27.19
C GLY A 241 -7.95 -0.74 26.14
N THR A 242 -6.69 -0.54 26.53
CA THR A 242 -5.59 -0.04 25.67
C THR A 242 -5.25 -0.93 24.47
N GLY A 243 -5.72 -2.19 24.44
CA GLY A 243 -5.51 -3.12 23.33
C GLY A 243 -6.44 -2.92 22.13
N ALA A 244 -7.54 -2.19 22.28
CA ALA A 244 -8.53 -2.00 21.22
C ALA A 244 -7.95 -1.24 20.00
N SER A 245 -7.04 -0.28 20.22
CA SER A 245 -6.42 0.48 19.12
C SER A 245 -5.61 -0.41 18.17
N VAL A 246 -4.78 -1.30 18.72
CA VAL A 246 -3.92 -2.19 17.90
C VAL A 246 -4.77 -3.18 17.10
N LEU A 247 -5.86 -3.68 17.68
CA LEU A 247 -6.80 -4.57 16.99
C LEU A 247 -7.54 -3.84 15.86
N VAL A 248 -7.97 -2.59 16.09
CA VAL A 248 -8.59 -1.75 15.06
C VAL A 248 -7.60 -1.47 13.94
N ASP A 249 -6.38 -1.04 14.25
CA ASP A 249 -5.33 -0.77 13.26
C ASP A 249 -5.02 -2.01 12.42
N SER A 250 -4.95 -3.18 13.06
CA SER A 250 -4.75 -4.47 12.38
C SER A 250 -5.93 -4.84 11.49
N ALA A 251 -7.17 -4.67 11.96
CA ALA A 251 -8.38 -4.94 11.18
C ALA A 251 -8.52 -3.99 9.98
N MET A 252 -8.12 -2.72 10.13
CA MET A 252 -8.12 -1.73 9.05
C MET A 252 -7.21 -2.11 7.87
N LYS A 253 -6.17 -2.94 8.08
CA LYS A 253 -5.32 -3.49 7.01
C LYS A 253 -6.12 -4.30 5.97
N MET A 254 -7.36 -4.71 6.27
CA MET A 254 -8.28 -5.32 5.31
C MET A 254 -8.51 -4.48 4.06
N PHE A 255 -8.67 -3.16 4.19
CA PHE A 255 -9.00 -2.30 3.06
C PHE A 255 -7.84 -2.14 2.07
N PRO A 256 -6.61 -1.79 2.48
CA PRO A 256 -5.49 -1.76 1.55
C PRO A 256 -5.15 -3.17 1.02
N TYR A 257 -5.30 -4.22 1.82
CA TYR A 257 -5.15 -5.61 1.33
C TYR A 257 -6.09 -5.92 0.15
N LEU A 258 -7.38 -5.64 0.32
CA LEU A 258 -8.38 -5.83 -0.73
C LEU A 258 -8.11 -4.91 -1.93
N ALA A 259 -7.75 -3.64 -1.71
CA ALA A 259 -7.43 -2.69 -2.78
C ALA A 259 -6.29 -3.19 -3.67
N TYR A 260 -5.19 -3.64 -3.07
CA TYR A 260 -4.04 -4.18 -3.81
C TYR A 260 -4.44 -5.44 -4.58
N THR A 261 -5.06 -6.40 -3.91
CA THR A 261 -5.34 -7.71 -4.51
C THR A 261 -6.42 -7.63 -5.60
N LEU A 262 -7.48 -6.84 -5.39
CA LEU A 262 -8.56 -6.66 -6.36
C LEU A 262 -8.14 -5.83 -7.59
N THR A 263 -6.99 -5.13 -7.52
CA THR A 263 -6.34 -4.45 -8.66
C THR A 263 -5.17 -5.27 -9.24
N GLY A 264 -4.98 -6.51 -8.80
CA GLY A 264 -3.92 -7.39 -9.34
C GLY A 264 -2.52 -7.06 -8.86
N ARG A 265 -2.37 -6.51 -7.65
CA ARG A 265 -1.08 -6.23 -7.01
C ARG A 265 -0.87 -7.11 -5.77
N VAL A 266 0.39 -7.44 -5.52
CA VAL A 266 0.87 -8.12 -4.32
C VAL A 266 0.82 -7.15 -3.15
N TYR A 267 0.16 -7.54 -2.07
CA TYR A 267 0.18 -6.80 -0.81
C TYR A 267 1.35 -7.26 0.08
N PRO A 268 2.07 -6.37 0.78
CA PRO A 268 1.93 -4.91 0.81
C PRO A 268 2.83 -4.16 -0.20
N ASN A 269 3.71 -4.86 -0.91
CA ASN A 269 4.78 -4.24 -1.71
C ASN A 269 4.33 -3.60 -3.03
N GLY A 270 3.12 -3.88 -3.51
CA GLY A 270 2.55 -3.28 -4.72
C GLY A 270 3.06 -3.86 -6.03
N LEU A 271 3.81 -4.97 -6.00
CA LEU A 271 4.29 -5.65 -7.20
C LEU A 271 3.13 -6.21 -8.02
N GLU A 272 3.27 -6.34 -9.33
CA GLU A 272 2.22 -6.91 -10.18
C GLU A 272 2.08 -8.42 -9.96
N LEU A 273 0.84 -8.89 -9.76
CA LEU A 273 0.53 -10.32 -9.75
C LEU A 273 0.48 -10.87 -11.18
N PRO A 274 0.93 -12.11 -11.42
CA PRO A 274 0.67 -12.80 -12.67
C PRO A 274 -0.85 -12.83 -12.97
N VAL A 275 -1.24 -12.61 -14.23
CA VAL A 275 -2.65 -12.43 -14.64
C VAL A 275 -3.54 -13.59 -14.19
N SER A 276 -3.03 -14.83 -14.24
CA SER A 276 -3.73 -16.02 -13.76
C SER A 276 -4.02 -15.96 -12.26
N ASP A 277 -3.00 -15.64 -11.47
CA ASP A 277 -3.08 -15.58 -10.01
C ASP A 277 -3.94 -14.40 -9.57
N ALA A 278 -3.80 -13.24 -10.23
CA ALA A 278 -4.65 -12.07 -10.02
C ALA A 278 -6.12 -12.40 -10.28
N SER A 279 -6.42 -13.08 -11.39
CA SER A 279 -7.80 -13.46 -11.74
C SER A 279 -8.40 -14.45 -10.73
N LYS A 280 -7.60 -15.42 -10.26
CA LYS A 280 -7.99 -16.35 -9.20
C LYS A 280 -8.27 -15.61 -7.89
N ALA A 281 -7.35 -14.75 -7.45
CA ALA A 281 -7.47 -13.97 -6.22
C ALA A 281 -8.72 -13.08 -6.21
N LYS A 282 -8.96 -12.36 -7.33
CA LYS A 282 -10.15 -11.55 -7.54
C LYS A 282 -11.42 -12.38 -7.45
N ALA A 283 -11.49 -13.51 -8.15
CA ALA A 283 -12.66 -14.38 -8.16
C ALA A 283 -12.98 -14.95 -6.76
N GLU A 284 -11.95 -15.34 -6.00
CA GLU A 284 -12.09 -15.87 -4.65
C GLU A 284 -12.55 -14.79 -3.65
N LEU A 285 -11.90 -13.62 -3.65
CA LEU A 285 -12.25 -12.52 -2.76
C LEU A 285 -13.64 -11.94 -3.06
N TYR A 286 -13.93 -11.63 -4.33
CA TYR A 286 -15.26 -11.16 -4.72
C TYR A 286 -16.34 -12.20 -4.42
N GLY A 287 -16.07 -13.48 -4.73
CA GLY A 287 -17.00 -14.57 -4.47
C GLY A 287 -17.28 -14.75 -2.97
N PHE A 288 -16.27 -14.57 -2.12
CA PHE A 288 -16.43 -14.63 -0.66
C PHE A 288 -17.19 -13.42 -0.11
N ILE A 289 -16.73 -12.19 -0.38
CA ILE A 289 -17.32 -10.95 0.15
C ILE A 289 -18.79 -10.83 -0.23
N PHE A 290 -19.12 -11.08 -1.50
CA PHE A 290 -20.48 -10.97 -2.04
C PHE A 290 -21.25 -12.29 -2.01
N SER A 291 -20.80 -13.28 -1.23
CA SER A 291 -21.57 -14.51 -1.03
C SER A 291 -22.88 -14.21 -0.30
N GLY A 292 -24.02 -14.58 -0.90
CA GLY A 292 -25.33 -14.38 -0.28
C GLY A 292 -25.59 -15.19 1.00
N LYS A 293 -24.71 -16.14 1.34
CA LYS A 293 -24.79 -17.00 2.53
C LYS A 293 -23.40 -17.18 3.15
N ALA A 294 -23.35 -17.57 4.41
CA ALA A 294 -22.10 -18.02 5.00
C ALA A 294 -21.64 -19.33 4.33
N ILE A 295 -20.40 -19.37 3.87
CA ILE A 295 -19.80 -20.49 3.13
C ILE A 295 -18.59 -21.04 3.89
N PRO A 296 -18.30 -22.35 3.76
CA PRO A 296 -17.10 -22.93 4.34
C PRO A 296 -15.85 -22.49 3.57
N TRP A 297 -14.77 -22.19 4.29
CA TRP A 297 -13.46 -21.94 3.70
C TRP A 297 -12.34 -22.66 4.47
N PRO A 298 -11.37 -23.29 3.78
CA PRO A 298 -11.33 -23.59 2.34
C PRO A 298 -12.54 -24.42 1.87
N GLN A 299 -12.86 -24.39 0.58
CA GLN A 299 -14.08 -25.03 0.05
C GLN A 299 -14.16 -26.54 0.35
N VAL A 300 -13.00 -27.19 0.49
CA VAL A 300 -12.88 -28.60 0.86
C VAL A 300 -12.29 -28.68 2.25
N GLY A 301 -13.03 -29.28 3.19
CA GLY A 301 -12.56 -29.52 4.56
C GLY A 301 -12.46 -28.28 5.46
N GLY A 302 -12.89 -27.11 4.98
CA GLY A 302 -12.90 -25.87 5.75
C GLY A 302 -14.07 -25.74 6.72
N TYR A 303 -14.03 -24.68 7.52
CA TYR A 303 -15.07 -24.33 8.47
C TYR A 303 -15.84 -23.10 7.99
N VAL A 304 -17.07 -22.94 8.49
CA VAL A 304 -17.89 -21.77 8.18
C VAL A 304 -17.54 -20.67 9.18
N PHE A 305 -17.01 -19.55 8.69
CA PHE A 305 -16.86 -18.35 9.50
C PHE A 305 -18.25 -17.70 9.68
N HIS A 306 -18.68 -17.62 10.95
CA HIS A 306 -19.96 -17.02 11.33
C HIS A 306 -19.78 -15.56 11.77
N THR A 307 -20.49 -14.65 11.11
CA THR A 307 -20.41 -13.21 11.37
C THR A 307 -21.20 -12.82 12.61
N GLN A 308 -22.28 -13.55 12.90
CA GLN A 308 -23.11 -13.29 14.07
C GLN A 308 -22.40 -13.73 15.36
N ALA A 309 -22.62 -12.95 16.42
CA ALA A 309 -22.11 -13.22 17.75
C ALA A 309 -22.88 -14.34 18.46
N ASP A 310 -24.17 -14.41 18.15
CA ASP A 310 -25.12 -15.36 18.70
C ASP A 310 -25.43 -16.49 17.69
N ALA A 311 -26.15 -17.52 18.14
CA ALA A 311 -26.59 -18.62 17.27
C ALA A 311 -27.75 -18.23 16.33
N SER A 312 -27.87 -16.93 16.02
CA SER A 312 -28.88 -16.43 15.09
C SER A 312 -28.54 -16.86 13.65
N PRO A 313 -29.56 -16.97 12.78
CA PRO A 313 -29.31 -17.25 11.38
C PRO A 313 -28.55 -16.10 10.72
N GLU A 314 -27.58 -16.43 9.88
CA GLU A 314 -26.81 -15.43 9.12
C GLU A 314 -27.72 -14.64 8.17
N PRO A 315 -27.58 -13.31 8.10
CA PRO A 315 -28.30 -12.48 7.14
C PRO A 315 -27.80 -12.75 5.71
N SER A 316 -28.52 -12.23 4.71
CA SER A 316 -28.00 -12.21 3.34
C SER A 316 -26.73 -11.36 3.25
N PHE A 317 -25.74 -11.82 2.48
CA PHE A 317 -24.44 -11.15 2.33
C PHE A 317 -23.73 -10.86 3.66
N PRO A 318 -23.51 -11.90 4.51
CA PRO A 318 -23.07 -11.68 5.88
C PRO A 318 -21.70 -11.02 5.97
N TYR A 319 -20.74 -11.43 5.13
CA TYR A 319 -19.39 -10.87 5.12
C TYR A 319 -19.37 -9.40 4.69
N LEU A 320 -20.07 -9.06 3.60
CA LEU A 320 -20.22 -7.67 3.16
C LEU A 320 -20.85 -6.80 4.26
N ARG A 321 -21.93 -7.27 4.91
CA ARG A 321 -22.58 -6.53 6.00
C ARG A 321 -21.63 -6.27 7.16
N MET A 322 -20.83 -7.27 7.53
CA MET A 322 -19.85 -7.14 8.60
C MET A 322 -18.76 -6.11 8.26
N ILE A 323 -18.27 -6.11 7.01
CA ILE A 323 -17.26 -5.15 6.54
C ILE A 323 -17.82 -3.72 6.51
N LEU A 324 -19.04 -3.53 5.97
CA LEU A 324 -19.69 -2.23 5.92
C LEU A 324 -19.95 -1.68 7.32
N LYS A 325 -20.42 -2.52 8.26
CA LYS A 325 -20.63 -2.11 9.66
C LYS A 325 -19.34 -1.79 10.40
N PHE A 326 -18.20 -2.32 9.95
CA PHE A 326 -16.91 -2.00 10.52
C PHE A 326 -16.42 -0.63 10.05
N ASP A 327 -16.35 -0.40 8.73
CA ASP A 327 -16.01 0.91 8.16
C ASP A 327 -16.51 1.05 6.71
N THR A 328 -17.66 1.69 6.54
CA THR A 328 -18.27 1.93 5.22
C THR A 328 -17.37 2.82 4.34
N SER A 329 -16.74 3.84 4.93
CA SER A 329 -15.96 4.85 4.19
C SER A 329 -14.74 4.22 3.49
N SER A 330 -14.01 3.40 4.23
CA SER A 330 -12.82 2.70 3.78
C SER A 330 -13.18 1.59 2.80
N PHE A 331 -14.31 0.89 3.01
CA PHE A 331 -14.83 -0.07 2.04
C PHE A 331 -15.15 0.58 0.70
N MET A 332 -15.86 1.71 0.70
CA MET A 332 -16.22 2.41 -0.54
C MET A 332 -15.00 2.99 -1.26
N SER A 333 -14.00 3.49 -0.51
CA SER A 333 -12.73 3.95 -1.08
C SER A 333 -11.98 2.80 -1.77
N MET A 334 -11.81 1.67 -1.08
CA MET A 334 -11.20 0.45 -1.63
C MET A 334 -11.96 -0.04 -2.87
N LEU A 335 -13.29 -0.08 -2.80
CA LEU A 335 -14.11 -0.56 -3.90
C LEU A 335 -14.06 0.38 -5.11
N ASN A 336 -13.92 1.69 -4.90
CA ASN A 336 -13.75 2.66 -5.98
C ASN A 336 -12.46 2.43 -6.75
N GLU A 337 -11.37 2.07 -6.06
CA GLU A 337 -10.12 1.65 -6.71
C GLU A 337 -10.29 0.30 -7.43
N ALA A 338 -10.92 -0.67 -6.78
CA ALA A 338 -11.20 -1.99 -7.37
C ALA A 338 -12.11 -1.91 -8.62
N PHE A 339 -12.97 -0.89 -8.72
CA PHE A 339 -13.83 -0.63 -9.87
C PHE A 339 -13.06 -0.14 -11.10
N GLU A 340 -11.80 0.27 -11.00
CA GLU A 340 -10.98 0.59 -12.17
C GLU A 340 -10.48 -0.67 -12.90
N ASP A 341 -10.55 -1.85 -12.25
CA ASP A 341 -10.07 -3.11 -12.81
C ASP A 341 -11.03 -3.72 -13.85
N SER A 342 -10.48 -4.23 -14.95
CA SER A 342 -11.26 -4.80 -16.06
C SER A 342 -11.98 -6.11 -15.72
N PHE A 343 -11.61 -6.79 -14.62
CA PHE A 343 -12.25 -8.03 -14.17
C PHE A 343 -13.77 -7.91 -14.03
N LEU A 344 -14.28 -6.74 -13.66
CA LEU A 344 -15.71 -6.47 -13.46
C LEU A 344 -16.48 -6.08 -14.74
N ASN A 345 -15.83 -6.07 -15.91
CA ASN A 345 -16.48 -5.76 -17.20
C ASN A 345 -17.48 -6.85 -17.64
N GLY A 346 -17.45 -8.02 -17.00
CA GLY A 346 -18.18 -9.20 -17.46
C GLY A 346 -17.50 -9.84 -18.66
N SER A 347 -17.92 -11.06 -19.00
CA SER A 347 -17.37 -11.86 -20.09
C SER A 347 -17.71 -11.28 -21.49
N GLN A 348 -17.02 -10.21 -21.88
CA GLN A 348 -16.85 -9.85 -23.30
C GLN A 348 -15.56 -10.41 -23.90
N ASP A 349 -14.56 -10.78 -23.08
CA ASP A 349 -13.23 -11.21 -23.54
C ASP A 349 -12.97 -12.73 -23.50
N GLN A 350 -13.99 -13.58 -23.29
CA GLN A 350 -13.87 -15.06 -23.34
C GLN A 350 -14.57 -15.68 -24.56
N GLN A 351 -14.69 -14.95 -25.67
CA GLN A 351 -15.02 -15.52 -26.98
C GLN A 351 -13.75 -15.77 -27.82
N SER A 352 -12.79 -16.48 -27.25
CA SER A 352 -11.79 -17.20 -28.05
C SER A 352 -11.13 -18.27 -27.18
N ASP A 353 -11.35 -19.52 -27.59
CA ASP A 353 -10.58 -20.72 -27.24
C ASP A 353 -10.77 -21.29 -25.82
N ASP A 354 -11.77 -22.15 -25.63
CA ASP A 354 -11.55 -23.60 -25.74
C ASP A 354 -12.87 -24.37 -25.50
N TYR A 355 -13.38 -25.00 -26.57
CA TYR A 355 -14.47 -25.96 -26.47
C TYR A 355 -13.84 -27.31 -26.12
N SER A 356 -13.87 -27.74 -24.85
CA SER A 356 -14.28 -29.09 -24.42
C SER A 356 -13.76 -29.48 -23.03
N ALA A 357 -14.57 -30.32 -22.37
CA ALA A 357 -14.32 -31.07 -21.14
C ALA A 357 -14.39 -30.27 -19.83
N PHE A 358 -15.58 -30.21 -19.21
CA PHE A 358 -15.83 -30.80 -17.88
C PHE A 358 -17.36 -30.92 -17.66
N GLY A 359 -17.77 -32.05 -17.10
CA GLY A 359 -19.15 -32.54 -17.08
C GLY A 359 -20.12 -31.82 -16.13
N GLU A 360 -21.39 -32.06 -16.40
CA GLU A 360 -22.57 -31.60 -15.68
C GLU A 360 -22.64 -32.18 -14.26
N SER A 361 -22.15 -31.45 -13.25
CA SER A 361 -22.66 -31.56 -11.87
C SER A 361 -21.98 -30.54 -10.93
N ASP A 362 -22.29 -29.25 -11.07
CA ASP A 362 -22.72 -28.42 -9.93
C ASP A 362 -23.10 -27.02 -10.43
N ARG A 363 -24.19 -26.45 -9.93
CA ARG A 363 -24.56 -25.05 -10.17
C ARG A 363 -23.74 -24.14 -9.25
N GLN A 364 -22.41 -24.20 -9.37
CA GLN A 364 -21.50 -23.18 -8.88
C GLN A 364 -21.84 -21.88 -9.61
N VAL A 365 -22.20 -20.84 -8.85
CA VAL A 365 -22.24 -19.46 -9.35
C VAL A 365 -20.94 -19.25 -10.10
N SER A 366 -21.05 -19.06 -11.41
CA SER A 366 -19.91 -19.00 -12.31
C SER A 366 -18.92 -17.99 -11.75
N ARG A 367 -17.67 -18.41 -11.48
CA ARG A 367 -16.55 -17.57 -10.98
C ARG A 367 -16.15 -16.43 -11.96
N SER A 368 -17.04 -16.09 -12.89
CA SER A 368 -16.97 -15.07 -13.93
C SER A 368 -18.27 -14.23 -14.04
N SER A 369 -19.15 -14.23 -13.02
CA SER A 369 -20.45 -13.51 -13.04
C SER A 369 -20.51 -12.23 -12.22
N LEU A 370 -19.48 -11.87 -11.45
CA LEU A 370 -19.47 -10.61 -10.72
C LEU A 370 -19.20 -9.45 -11.69
N THR A 371 -20.14 -8.52 -11.73
CA THR A 371 -20.06 -7.31 -12.56
C THR A 371 -20.26 -6.09 -11.68
N ARG A 372 -19.84 -4.92 -12.18
CA ARG A 372 -20.11 -3.63 -11.51
C ARG A 372 -21.61 -3.47 -11.21
N GLN A 373 -22.48 -3.83 -12.16
CA GLN A 373 -23.93 -3.82 -11.97
C GLN A 373 -24.36 -4.69 -10.78
N TYR A 374 -23.87 -5.93 -10.71
CA TYR A 374 -24.25 -6.86 -9.66
C TYR A 374 -23.82 -6.34 -8.29
N ILE A 375 -22.58 -5.85 -8.16
CA ILE A 375 -22.06 -5.27 -6.92
C ILE A 375 -22.90 -4.06 -6.49
N VAL A 376 -23.15 -3.10 -7.38
CA VAL A 376 -23.97 -1.92 -7.08
C VAL A 376 -25.39 -2.33 -6.66
N SER A 377 -25.95 -3.36 -7.29
CA SER A 377 -27.31 -3.83 -6.98
C SER A 377 -27.38 -4.44 -5.58
N ILE A 378 -26.37 -5.23 -5.19
CA ILE A 378 -26.24 -5.77 -3.83
C ILE A 378 -26.07 -4.65 -2.81
N LEU A 379 -25.21 -3.66 -3.08
CA LEU A 379 -24.98 -2.56 -2.14
C LEU A 379 -26.27 -1.76 -1.89
N LEU A 380 -27.03 -1.46 -2.94
CA LEU A 380 -28.33 -0.78 -2.84
C LEU A 380 -29.38 -1.62 -2.09
N GLU A 381 -29.28 -2.96 -2.11
CA GLU A 381 -30.17 -3.86 -1.35
C GLU A 381 -29.74 -3.98 0.12
N VAL A 382 -28.43 -4.13 0.37
CA VAL A 382 -27.85 -4.39 1.69
C VAL A 382 -27.89 -3.14 2.56
N MET A 383 -27.58 -1.97 2.00
CA MET A 383 -27.51 -0.70 2.72
C MET A 383 -28.89 -0.06 2.87
N SER A 384 -29.79 -0.77 3.57
CA SER A 384 -31.11 -0.27 3.90
C SER A 384 -31.06 0.74 5.05
N PRO A 385 -31.98 1.72 5.11
CA PRO A 385 -32.05 2.70 6.21
C PRO A 385 -32.33 2.09 7.60
N GLU A 386 -32.76 0.83 7.67
CA GLU A 386 -33.03 0.12 8.92
C GLU A 386 -31.73 -0.38 9.57
N GLU A 387 -30.75 -0.78 8.75
CA GLU A 387 -29.49 -1.35 9.23
C GLU A 387 -28.32 -0.35 9.21
N PHE A 388 -28.37 0.64 8.31
CA PHE A 388 -27.28 1.59 8.09
C PHE A 388 -27.76 3.03 8.30
N GLY A 389 -26.94 3.81 8.99
CA GLY A 389 -27.25 5.20 9.30
C GLY A 389 -27.06 6.14 8.09
N PRO A 390 -27.47 7.41 8.20
CA PRO A 390 -27.22 8.41 7.16
C PRO A 390 -25.72 8.63 6.91
N GLN A 391 -24.87 8.38 7.91
CA GLN A 391 -23.41 8.41 7.80
C GLN A 391 -22.84 7.33 6.88
N ASP A 392 -23.46 6.15 6.81
CA ASP A 392 -23.01 5.08 5.91
C ASP A 392 -23.61 5.26 4.52
N ALA A 393 -24.91 5.59 4.46
CA ALA A 393 -25.65 5.77 3.22
C ALA A 393 -25.01 6.84 2.30
N ILE A 394 -24.47 7.93 2.88
CA ILE A 394 -23.85 9.00 2.10
C ILE A 394 -22.63 8.50 1.31
N TYR A 395 -21.84 7.57 1.85
CA TYR A 395 -20.69 7.01 1.14
C TYR A 395 -21.13 6.12 -0.04
N LEU A 396 -22.25 5.41 0.09
CA LEU A 396 -22.85 4.68 -1.04
C LEU A 396 -23.32 5.63 -2.13
N ASP A 397 -24.02 6.70 -1.75
CA ASP A 397 -24.52 7.69 -2.70
C ASP A 397 -23.37 8.37 -3.46
N MET A 398 -22.30 8.75 -2.76
CA MET A 398 -21.08 9.29 -3.38
C MET A 398 -20.41 8.26 -4.30
N PHE A 399 -20.31 7.00 -3.86
CA PHE A 399 -19.73 5.92 -4.66
C PHE A 399 -20.48 5.71 -5.98
N VAL A 400 -21.82 5.61 -5.92
CA VAL A 400 -22.67 5.42 -7.10
C VAL A 400 -22.57 6.63 -8.04
N ALA A 401 -22.67 7.83 -7.50
CA ALA A 401 -22.66 9.07 -8.28
C ALA A 401 -21.34 9.31 -9.02
N ARG A 402 -20.20 8.87 -8.45
CA ARG A 402 -18.87 8.99 -9.06
C ARG A 402 -18.56 7.86 -10.05
N ASN A 403 -19.03 6.64 -9.80
CA ASN A 403 -18.72 5.48 -10.65
C ASN A 403 -19.64 5.33 -11.85
N LEU A 404 -20.91 5.73 -11.75
CA LEU A 404 -21.84 5.60 -12.87
C LEU A 404 -21.39 6.36 -14.13
N PRO A 405 -20.94 7.63 -14.05
CA PRO A 405 -20.45 8.36 -15.23
C PRO A 405 -19.18 7.76 -15.85
N LYS A 406 -18.34 7.08 -15.05
CA LYS A 406 -17.14 6.38 -15.53
C LYS A 406 -17.48 5.08 -16.28
N PHE A 407 -18.52 4.38 -15.82
CA PHE A 407 -18.90 3.05 -16.31
C PHE A 407 -20.36 2.97 -16.78
N PRO A 408 -20.85 3.89 -17.64
CA PRO A 408 -22.27 3.96 -18.00
C PRO A 408 -22.77 2.74 -18.79
N GLN A 409 -21.87 2.04 -19.47
CA GLN A 409 -22.17 0.79 -20.18
C GLN A 409 -22.31 -0.42 -19.23
N PHE A 410 -21.77 -0.33 -18.01
CA PHE A 410 -21.75 -1.45 -17.04
C PHE A 410 -22.66 -1.22 -15.83
N ILE A 411 -23.11 0.01 -15.58
CA ILE A 411 -23.97 0.36 -14.43
C ILE A 411 -25.27 0.98 -14.96
N LEU A 412 -26.35 0.22 -14.84
CA LEU A 412 -27.69 0.58 -15.27
C LEU A 412 -28.61 0.72 -14.05
N LEU A 413 -28.93 1.97 -13.72
CA LEU A 413 -29.84 2.30 -12.62
C LEU A 413 -31.11 2.96 -13.15
N SER A 414 -32.22 2.70 -12.46
CA SER A 414 -33.49 3.34 -12.77
C SER A 414 -33.45 4.83 -12.44
N GLY A 415 -34.22 5.66 -13.15
CA GLY A 415 -34.32 7.09 -12.86
C GLY A 415 -34.76 7.40 -11.43
N SER A 416 -35.58 6.53 -10.81
CA SER A 416 -35.97 6.69 -9.41
C SER A 416 -34.83 6.38 -8.43
N SER A 417 -33.98 5.39 -8.73
CA SER A 417 -32.75 5.13 -7.96
C SER A 417 -31.80 6.33 -8.03
N LEU A 418 -31.58 6.88 -9.22
CA LEU A 418 -30.69 8.05 -9.42
C LEU A 418 -31.23 9.30 -8.74
N HIS A 419 -32.55 9.50 -8.77
CA HIS A 419 -33.19 10.59 -8.05
C HIS A 419 -33.00 10.46 -6.53
N ARG A 420 -33.15 9.25 -5.97
CA ARG A 420 -32.87 9.01 -4.55
C ARG A 420 -31.41 9.30 -4.17
N VAL A 421 -30.45 8.90 -5.01
CA VAL A 421 -29.03 9.21 -4.79
C VAL A 421 -28.82 10.73 -4.76
N LEU A 422 -29.42 11.49 -5.69
CA LEU A 422 -29.35 12.95 -5.69
C LEU A 422 -29.97 13.56 -4.41
N GLU A 423 -31.12 13.05 -3.97
CA GLU A 423 -31.75 13.50 -2.71
C GLU A 423 -30.90 13.17 -1.48
N GLY A 424 -30.26 12.00 -1.45
CA GLY A 424 -29.37 11.55 -0.39
C GLY A 424 -28.12 12.42 -0.27
N LEU A 425 -27.48 12.72 -1.41
CA LEU A 425 -26.33 13.63 -1.47
C LEU A 425 -26.64 15.05 -0.94
N CYS A 426 -27.88 15.51 -1.07
CA CYS A 426 -28.30 16.81 -0.53
C CYS A 426 -28.54 16.79 1.00
N LYS A 427 -28.62 15.61 1.61
CA LYS A 427 -28.90 15.40 3.05
C LYS A 427 -27.66 14.83 3.74
N TYR A 428 -26.50 15.38 3.41
CA TYR A 428 -25.24 14.95 4.00
C TYR A 428 -25.21 15.23 5.51
N PRO A 429 -24.55 14.37 6.32
CA PRO A 429 -24.67 14.42 7.77
C PRO A 429 -23.63 15.32 8.47
N SER A 430 -22.54 15.69 7.80
CA SER A 430 -21.50 16.58 8.30
C SER A 430 -20.94 17.49 7.20
N ASP A 431 -20.50 18.69 7.56
CA ASP A 431 -19.92 19.64 6.60
C ASP A 431 -18.59 19.15 6.00
N GLU A 432 -17.93 18.17 6.62
CA GLU A 432 -16.69 17.55 6.13
C GLU A 432 -16.86 16.88 4.76
N VAL A 433 -18.05 16.30 4.50
CA VAL A 433 -18.35 15.63 3.23
C VAL A 433 -19.12 16.53 2.25
N ALA A 434 -19.38 17.79 2.59
CA ALA A 434 -20.24 18.67 1.80
C ALA A 434 -19.68 18.93 0.39
N ASP A 435 -18.38 19.24 0.29
CA ASP A 435 -17.70 19.46 -1.00
C ASP A 435 -17.70 18.19 -1.86
N ASP A 436 -17.42 17.04 -1.23
CA ASP A 436 -17.44 15.73 -1.86
C ASP A 436 -18.83 15.35 -2.38
N CYS A 437 -19.89 15.69 -1.64
CA CYS A 437 -21.27 15.47 -2.05
C CYS A 437 -21.66 16.37 -3.23
N GLN A 438 -21.30 17.65 -3.17
CA GLN A 438 -21.53 18.59 -4.27
C GLN A 438 -20.85 18.10 -5.55
N LEU A 439 -19.58 17.72 -5.46
CA LEU A 439 -18.82 17.15 -6.58
C LEU A 439 -19.48 15.88 -7.12
N SER A 440 -19.98 15.01 -6.25
CA SER A 440 -20.69 13.79 -6.65
C SER A 440 -21.98 14.09 -7.42
N VAL A 441 -22.74 15.11 -7.01
CA VAL A 441 -23.91 15.58 -7.77
C VAL A 441 -23.51 16.10 -9.16
N GLU A 442 -22.41 16.86 -9.26
CA GLU A 442 -21.89 17.34 -10.56
C GLU A 442 -21.54 16.19 -11.49
N TYR A 443 -20.83 15.17 -10.99
CA TYR A 443 -20.54 13.96 -11.74
C TYR A 443 -21.81 13.28 -12.24
N LEU A 444 -22.80 13.07 -11.37
CA LEU A 444 -24.01 12.36 -11.74
C LEU A 444 -24.84 13.13 -12.77
N LEU A 445 -24.98 14.45 -12.60
CA LEU A 445 -25.72 15.32 -13.52
C LEU A 445 -25.02 15.48 -14.89
N SER A 446 -23.74 15.14 -15.00
CA SER A 446 -23.04 15.16 -16.30
C SER A 446 -23.60 14.14 -17.30
N ILE A 447 -24.21 13.06 -16.81
CA ILE A 447 -24.75 11.98 -17.63
C ILE A 447 -26.26 11.78 -17.41
N TYR A 448 -26.74 11.94 -16.19
CA TYR A 448 -28.15 11.82 -15.83
C TYR A 448 -28.84 13.17 -15.87
N HIS A 449 -29.88 13.28 -16.69
CA HIS A 449 -30.69 14.48 -16.84
C HIS A 449 -32.10 14.21 -16.28
N PRO A 450 -32.39 14.57 -15.02
CA PRO A 450 -33.70 14.33 -14.41
C PRO A 450 -34.82 15.00 -15.21
N SER A 451 -35.96 14.31 -15.36
CA SER A 451 -37.13 14.86 -16.05
C SER A 451 -37.75 16.06 -15.33
N ASP A 452 -37.60 16.13 -14.00
CA ASP A 452 -38.06 17.24 -13.16
C ASP A 452 -36.90 17.77 -12.32
N LEU A 453 -35.92 18.40 -12.98
CA LEU A 453 -34.78 19.01 -12.31
C LEU A 453 -35.20 20.17 -11.38
N GLN A 454 -36.31 20.84 -11.67
CA GLN A 454 -36.83 21.95 -10.86
C GLN A 454 -37.25 21.50 -9.45
N SER A 455 -37.72 20.25 -9.29
CA SER A 455 -38.01 19.67 -7.98
C SER A 455 -36.78 19.56 -7.07
N LEU A 456 -35.57 19.41 -7.64
CA LEU A 456 -34.31 19.24 -6.90
C LEU A 456 -33.62 20.56 -6.56
N VAL A 457 -33.94 21.65 -7.26
CA VAL A 457 -33.33 22.98 -7.03
C VAL A 457 -33.45 23.45 -5.57
N PRO A 458 -34.59 23.32 -4.87
CA PRO A 458 -34.69 23.67 -3.45
C PRO A 458 -33.76 22.84 -2.57
N LEU A 459 -33.54 21.56 -2.90
CA LEU A 459 -32.64 20.68 -2.15
C LEU A 459 -31.18 21.11 -2.33
N PHE A 460 -30.77 21.42 -3.56
CA PHE A 460 -29.43 21.95 -3.84
C PHE A 460 -29.18 23.29 -3.13
N ALA A 461 -30.19 24.17 -3.09
CA ALA A 461 -30.10 25.43 -2.37
C ALA A 461 -29.98 25.23 -0.86
N GLN A 462 -30.77 24.32 -0.28
CA GLN A 462 -30.69 24.00 1.15
C GLN A 462 -29.34 23.35 1.53
N ALA A 463 -28.79 22.53 0.64
CA ALA A 463 -27.49 21.87 0.81
C ALA A 463 -26.28 22.79 0.53
N GLY A 464 -26.50 24.05 0.12
CA GLY A 464 -25.40 24.96 -0.22
C GLY A 464 -24.64 24.58 -1.49
N PHE A 465 -25.24 23.81 -2.41
CA PHE A 465 -24.57 23.34 -3.62
C PHE A 465 -24.53 24.41 -4.72
N HIS A 466 -23.83 25.53 -4.45
CA HIS A 466 -23.75 26.69 -5.33
C HIS A 466 -23.21 26.39 -6.74
N ARG A 467 -22.14 25.58 -6.89
CA ARG A 467 -21.60 25.16 -8.21
C ARG A 467 -22.63 24.40 -9.04
N VAL A 468 -23.34 23.46 -8.43
CA VAL A 468 -24.45 22.72 -9.06
C VAL A 468 -25.56 23.69 -9.47
N LEU A 469 -26.02 24.58 -8.58
CA LEU A 469 -27.05 25.58 -8.89
C LEU A 469 -26.64 26.49 -10.05
N LYS A 470 -25.40 26.98 -10.06
CA LYS A 470 -24.83 27.77 -11.15
C LYS A 470 -24.89 26.99 -12.47
N SER A 471 -24.49 25.72 -12.47
CA SER A 471 -24.55 24.85 -13.66
C SER A 471 -25.99 24.64 -14.16
N VAL A 472 -26.91 24.32 -13.26
CA VAL A 472 -28.34 24.08 -13.56
C VAL A 472 -29.00 25.33 -14.14
N TYR A 473 -28.86 26.49 -13.48
CA TYR A 473 -29.46 27.74 -13.96
C TYR A 473 -28.87 28.21 -15.29
N LYS A 474 -27.57 27.98 -15.51
CA LYS A 474 -26.92 28.25 -16.80
C LYS A 474 -27.47 27.36 -17.91
N GLY A 475 -27.63 26.06 -17.65
CA GLY A 475 -28.20 25.10 -18.60
C GLY A 475 -29.64 25.42 -19.00
N GLU A 476 -30.48 25.81 -18.02
CA GLU A 476 -31.88 26.18 -18.26
C GLU A 476 -32.08 27.63 -18.74
N LYS A 477 -31.00 28.41 -18.92
CA LYS A 477 -31.04 29.83 -19.31
C LYS A 477 -31.81 30.72 -18.32
N GLN A 478 -31.81 30.36 -17.04
CA GLN A 478 -32.39 31.15 -15.94
C GLN A 478 -31.33 32.14 -15.39
N TYR A 479 -30.92 33.10 -16.22
CA TYR A 479 -29.77 33.98 -15.92
C TYR A 479 -29.95 34.88 -14.68
N ALA A 480 -31.18 35.27 -14.35
CA ALA A 480 -31.45 36.06 -13.14
C ALA A 480 -31.11 35.26 -11.87
N LYS A 481 -31.60 34.02 -11.78
CA LYS A 481 -31.29 33.11 -10.66
C LYS A 481 -29.83 32.66 -10.65
N LEU A 482 -29.21 32.54 -11.82
CA LEU A 482 -27.76 32.29 -11.91
C LEU A 482 -26.97 33.39 -11.21
N LEU A 483 -27.35 34.66 -11.44
CA LEU A 483 -26.69 35.79 -10.80
C LEU A 483 -26.93 35.81 -9.28
N GLU A 484 -28.15 35.51 -8.83
CA GLU A 484 -28.47 35.35 -7.41
C GLU A 484 -27.62 34.23 -6.77
N ALA A 485 -27.51 33.07 -7.42
CA ALA A 485 -26.68 31.97 -6.93
C ALA A 485 -25.17 32.31 -6.86
N CYS A 486 -24.66 33.17 -7.74
CA CYS A 486 -23.29 33.68 -7.65
C CYS A 486 -23.08 34.66 -6.49
N LEU A 487 -24.11 35.42 -6.10
CA LEU A 487 -24.05 36.33 -4.95
C LEU A 487 -24.15 35.57 -3.62
N ASP A 488 -24.96 34.52 -3.60
CA ASP A 488 -25.17 33.68 -2.40
C ASP A 488 -23.95 32.80 -2.07
N ASP A 489 -23.15 32.45 -3.08
CA ASP A 489 -21.90 31.70 -2.93
C ASP A 489 -20.84 32.54 -2.20
N LYS A 490 -20.64 32.25 -0.91
CA LYS A 490 -19.72 33.01 -0.06
C LYS A 490 -18.25 32.71 -0.35
N ASP A 491 -17.95 31.53 -0.89
CA ASP A 491 -16.59 31.07 -1.14
C ASP A 491 -16.06 31.58 -2.49
N ASP A 492 -16.95 31.87 -3.44
CA ASP A 492 -16.63 32.37 -4.78
C ASP A 492 -17.48 33.58 -5.19
N ARG A 493 -17.47 34.62 -4.35
CA ARG A 493 -18.21 35.88 -4.60
C ARG A 493 -17.70 36.66 -5.80
N GLU A 494 -16.41 36.55 -6.15
CA GLU A 494 -15.85 37.30 -7.26
C GLU A 494 -16.37 36.82 -8.62
N ALA A 495 -16.76 35.53 -8.74
CA ALA A 495 -17.31 34.98 -9.97
C ALA A 495 -18.63 35.66 -10.41
N VAL A 496 -19.31 36.41 -9.52
CA VAL A 496 -20.46 37.22 -9.91
C VAL A 496 -20.12 38.21 -11.02
N PHE A 497 -18.91 38.79 -10.99
CA PHE A 497 -18.48 39.77 -11.98
C PHE A 497 -18.29 39.17 -13.36
N ASP A 498 -17.69 37.99 -13.42
CA ASP A 498 -17.54 37.22 -14.65
C ASP A 498 -18.92 36.77 -15.17
N CYS A 499 -19.81 36.34 -14.27
CA CYS A 499 -21.19 36.00 -14.61
C CYS A 499 -21.95 37.19 -15.23
N VAL A 500 -21.83 38.40 -14.66
CA VAL A 500 -22.46 39.60 -15.23
C VAL A 500 -21.90 39.89 -16.62
N GLY A 501 -20.58 39.79 -16.79
CA GLY A 501 -19.92 39.97 -18.08
C GLY A 501 -20.41 38.96 -19.13
N ASP A 502 -20.53 37.70 -18.76
CA ASP A 502 -20.99 36.62 -19.63
C ASP A 502 -22.48 36.72 -19.98
N CYS A 503 -23.33 37.18 -19.06
CA CYS A 503 -24.75 37.37 -19.31
C CYS A 503 -25.03 38.62 -20.17
N LEU A 504 -24.30 39.73 -19.96
CA LEU A 504 -24.61 41.01 -20.60
C LEU A 504 -23.71 41.34 -21.80
N ARG A 505 -22.75 40.49 -22.17
CA ARG A 505 -21.96 40.69 -23.39
C ARG A 505 -22.84 40.64 -24.64
N PRO A 506 -22.56 41.46 -25.67
CA PRO A 506 -23.37 41.52 -26.90
C PRO A 506 -23.52 40.18 -27.63
N SER A 507 -22.57 39.26 -27.46
CA SER A 507 -22.55 37.92 -28.04
C SER A 507 -23.32 36.86 -27.24
N ALA A 508 -23.90 37.20 -26.08
CA ALA A 508 -24.55 36.23 -25.20
C ALA A 508 -25.92 35.73 -25.69
N GLY A 509 -26.56 36.45 -26.61
CA GLY A 509 -27.83 36.03 -27.22
C GLY A 509 -29.04 36.02 -26.25
N LEU A 510 -29.00 36.80 -25.16
CA LEU A 510 -30.11 36.93 -24.23
C LEU A 510 -31.33 37.61 -24.87
N THR A 511 -32.53 37.17 -24.48
CA THR A 511 -33.76 37.89 -24.85
C THR A 511 -33.87 39.22 -24.10
N ALA A 512 -34.64 40.16 -24.65
CA ALA A 512 -34.89 41.45 -24.00
C ALA A 512 -35.54 41.31 -22.60
N LYS A 513 -36.35 40.26 -22.39
CA LYS A 513 -36.94 39.93 -21.08
C LYS A 513 -35.85 39.48 -20.08
N GLN A 514 -35.03 38.51 -20.45
CA GLN A 514 -33.93 38.01 -19.61
C GLN A 514 -32.92 39.12 -19.28
N THR A 515 -32.61 39.99 -20.24
CA THR A 515 -31.72 41.13 -20.01
C THR A 515 -32.27 42.08 -18.94
N ARG A 516 -33.58 42.36 -18.97
CA ARG A 516 -34.23 43.19 -17.94
C ARG A 516 -34.25 42.52 -16.58
N GLU A 517 -34.48 41.20 -16.53
CA GLU A 517 -34.47 40.44 -15.27
C GLU A 517 -33.08 40.46 -14.63
N VAL A 518 -32.01 40.22 -15.40
CA VAL A 518 -30.63 40.31 -14.91
C VAL A 518 -30.32 41.73 -14.43
N GLN A 519 -30.72 42.76 -15.18
CA GLN A 519 -30.56 44.16 -14.75
C GLN A 519 -31.31 44.47 -13.46
N ALA A 520 -32.51 43.91 -13.27
CA ALA A 520 -33.27 44.09 -12.03
C ALA A 520 -32.54 43.49 -10.81
N VAL A 521 -31.95 42.29 -10.95
CA VAL A 521 -31.16 41.66 -9.88
C VAL A 521 -29.90 42.47 -9.55
N ILE A 522 -29.23 43.03 -10.56
CA ILE A 522 -28.07 43.92 -10.37
C ILE A 522 -28.46 45.18 -9.57
N ILE A 523 -29.63 45.76 -9.85
CA ILE A 523 -30.11 46.94 -9.12
C ILE A 523 -30.44 46.58 -7.67
N SER A 524 -31.17 45.47 -7.45
CA SER A 524 -31.58 45.06 -6.10
C SER A 524 -30.40 44.71 -5.20
N HIS A 525 -29.33 44.12 -5.75
CA HIS A 525 -28.11 43.72 -5.03
C HIS A 525 -26.93 44.66 -5.32
N SER A 526 -27.20 45.91 -5.71
CA SER A 526 -26.16 46.89 -6.05
C SER A 526 -25.22 47.21 -4.87
N ARG A 527 -25.75 47.16 -3.64
CA ARG A 527 -24.96 47.32 -2.41
C ARG A 527 -24.03 46.13 -2.20
N ASP A 528 -24.55 44.91 -2.34
CA ASP A 528 -23.77 43.69 -2.14
C ASP A 528 -22.62 43.58 -3.16
N LEU A 529 -22.88 43.94 -4.43
CA LEU A 529 -21.83 44.02 -5.46
C LEU A 529 -20.74 45.04 -5.12
N ALA A 530 -21.14 46.23 -4.64
CA ALA A 530 -20.21 47.26 -4.24
C ALA A 530 -19.37 46.85 -3.01
N ASP A 531 -19.97 46.11 -2.08
CA ASP A 531 -19.29 45.58 -0.90
C ASP A 531 -18.26 44.50 -1.26
N ILE A 532 -18.47 43.72 -2.34
CA ILE A 532 -17.47 42.77 -2.86
C ILE A 532 -16.29 43.53 -3.49
N ASP A 533 -16.55 44.36 -4.52
CA ASP A 533 -15.52 45.20 -5.14
C ASP A 533 -16.16 46.41 -5.84
N THR A 534 -16.03 47.57 -5.21
CA THR A 534 -16.52 48.86 -5.72
C THR A 534 -15.95 49.20 -7.11
N ALA A 535 -14.67 48.92 -7.37
CA ALA A 535 -13.99 49.30 -8.59
C ALA A 535 -14.40 48.38 -9.76
N ARG A 536 -14.48 47.06 -9.54
CA ARG A 536 -14.99 46.12 -10.55
C ARG A 536 -16.47 46.36 -10.85
N THR A 537 -17.30 46.62 -9.84
CA THR A 537 -18.71 46.96 -10.01
C THR A 537 -18.88 48.17 -10.94
N ALA A 538 -18.16 49.27 -10.68
CA ALA A 538 -18.21 50.46 -11.53
C ALA A 538 -17.77 50.18 -12.98
N ARG A 539 -16.73 49.37 -13.18
CA ARG A 539 -16.24 49.00 -14.52
C ARG A 539 -17.27 48.17 -15.30
N ILE A 540 -17.87 47.17 -14.66
CA ILE A 540 -18.84 46.26 -15.29
C ILE A 540 -20.14 47.01 -15.62
N LEU A 541 -20.65 47.83 -14.70
CA LEU A 541 -21.82 48.66 -14.98
C LEU A 541 -21.57 49.64 -16.13
N LYS A 542 -20.39 50.25 -16.19
CA LYS A 542 -20.02 51.14 -17.30
C LYS A 542 -19.93 50.40 -18.64
N ALA A 543 -19.41 49.18 -18.65
CA ALA A 543 -19.19 48.40 -19.85
C ALA A 543 -20.49 47.77 -20.41
N TYR A 544 -21.32 47.21 -19.53
CA TYR A 544 -22.43 46.34 -19.93
C TYR A 544 -23.82 46.92 -19.64
N ALA A 545 -23.94 47.86 -18.70
CA ALA A 545 -25.22 48.45 -18.33
C ALA A 545 -25.13 49.96 -18.00
N PRO A 546 -24.59 50.81 -18.92
CA PRO A 546 -24.34 52.23 -18.63
C PRO A 546 -25.60 53.03 -18.31
N GLY A 547 -26.79 52.53 -18.69
CA GLY A 547 -28.08 53.14 -18.35
C GLY A 547 -28.44 53.03 -16.87
N LEU A 548 -27.90 52.04 -16.14
CA LEU A 548 -28.14 51.85 -14.70
C LEU A 548 -27.34 52.82 -13.82
N LEU A 549 -26.28 53.43 -14.35
CA LEU A 549 -25.48 54.45 -13.64
C LEU A 549 -26.15 55.83 -13.57
N ARG A 550 -27.31 55.99 -14.22
CA ARG A 550 -28.06 57.26 -14.30
C ARG A 550 -29.35 57.26 -13.46
N GLN A 551 -29.71 56.12 -12.87
CA GLN A 551 -30.75 55.97 -11.87
C GLN A 551 -30.11 55.99 -10.50
#